data_AF-A0AAV0NBE4-F1
#
_entry.id   AF-A0AAV0NBE4-F1
#
_cell.length_a   1.000
_cell.length_b   1.000
_cell.length_c   1.000
_cell.angle_alpha   90.00
_cell.angle_beta   90.00
_cell.angle_gamma   90.00
#
_symmetry.space_group_name_H-M   'P 1'
#
loop_
_entity.id
_entity.type
_entity.pdbx_description
1 polymer ?
#
loop_
_entity_poly.entity_id
_entity_poly.type
_entity_poly.pdbx_seq_one_letter_code
_entity_poly.pdbx_strand_id
1 'polypeptide(L)'
;MEFRSGLHILAASLCFLLISPRCAFSDEIEGSVLRLNKGLFSKSFDPTRVTQLSWRPRAFLYKGFLSDAECDHLIELAKDSLEKSMVADNDSGKSIESEVRTSSGTFLSKYQDEVVAAIEQRIAAWTFLPVENGEAIQILRYELGQKYEPHFDYFHDKANQALGGHRIATVLMYLSNVAKGGETIFPNAEGKESQPKADDLSDCAKDGYSGEAREGRCTTVLQSPP
;
A
#
# COMPACT_ATOMS: atom_id res chain seq x y z
N MET A 1 5.87 5.49 11.13
CA MET A 1 4.46 5.87 11.39
C MET A 1 4.18 5.68 12.86
N GLU A 2 3.68 6.67 13.60
CA GLU A 2 3.42 6.60 15.06
C GLU A 2 2.05 7.23 15.41
N PHE A 3 1.19 6.54 16.16
CA PHE A 3 -0.17 6.99 16.49
C PHE A 3 -0.23 7.61 17.88
N ARG A 4 -0.74 8.85 18.01
CA ARG A 4 -0.70 9.62 19.27
C ARG A 4 -2.06 9.93 19.89
N SER A 5 -3.18 9.62 19.22
CA SER A 5 -4.53 9.68 19.81
C SER A 5 -5.59 8.97 18.94
N GLY A 6 -6.54 8.28 19.58
CA GLY A 6 -7.76 7.75 18.95
C GLY A 6 -7.69 6.28 18.49
N LEU A 7 -8.85 5.69 18.22
CA LEU A 7 -9.04 4.29 17.81
C LEU A 7 -9.07 4.23 16.27
N HIS A 8 -7.96 3.88 15.61
CA HIS A 8 -7.87 4.05 14.15
C HIS A 8 -7.35 2.80 13.42
N ILE A 9 -8.19 2.31 12.50
CA ILE A 9 -7.87 1.21 11.58
C ILE A 9 -7.22 1.81 10.34
N LEU A 10 -6.13 1.22 9.88
CA LEU A 10 -5.33 1.80 8.81
C LEU A 10 -4.86 0.71 7.88
N ALA A 11 -5.47 0.62 6.71
CA ALA A 11 -5.36 -0.58 5.89
C ALA A 11 -5.58 -0.31 4.40
N ALA A 12 -4.53 -0.28 3.60
CA ALA A 12 -4.04 -1.54 3.07
C ALA A 12 -2.91 -1.33 2.09
N SER A 13 -1.93 -2.22 2.14
CA SER A 13 -0.83 -2.32 1.19
C SER A 13 -1.20 -3.34 0.12
N LEU A 14 -1.34 -2.91 -1.13
CA LEU A 14 -1.23 -3.81 -2.28
C LEU A 14 0.19 -3.69 -2.82
N CYS A 15 0.99 -4.74 -2.63
CA CYS A 15 2.30 -4.86 -3.23
C CYS A 15 2.18 -5.57 -4.57
N PHE A 16 2.78 -4.99 -5.62
CA PHE A 16 2.86 -5.65 -6.93
C PHE A 16 4.19 -6.36 -7.09
N LEU A 17 4.15 -7.63 -7.43
CA LEU A 17 5.32 -8.47 -7.67
C LEU A 17 5.74 -8.47 -9.15
N LEU A 18 7.04 -8.53 -9.40
CA LEU A 18 7.60 -8.89 -10.71
C LEU A 18 7.60 -10.40 -10.88
N ILE A 19 6.61 -10.94 -11.59
CA ILE A 19 6.68 -12.31 -12.06
C ILE A 19 7.74 -12.35 -13.17
N SER A 20 8.90 -12.96 -12.90
CA SER A 20 9.86 -13.31 -13.95
C SER A 20 9.23 -14.38 -14.84
N PRO A 21 9.12 -14.18 -16.17
CA PRO A 21 8.54 -15.20 -17.03
C PRO A 21 9.51 -16.37 -17.15
N ARG A 22 9.25 -17.43 -16.39
CA ARG A 22 9.63 -18.80 -16.80
C ARG A 22 8.37 -19.53 -17.25
N CYS A 23 7.74 -19.00 -18.31
CA CYS A 23 6.80 -19.76 -19.12
C CYS A 23 7.46 -19.96 -20.49
N ALA A 24 7.57 -21.22 -20.87
CA ALA A 24 8.05 -21.64 -22.19
C ALA A 24 7.25 -20.91 -23.27
N PHE A 25 7.98 -20.28 -24.19
CA PHE A 25 7.46 -19.65 -25.38
C PHE A 25 6.92 -20.75 -26.29
N SER A 26 5.60 -20.94 -26.34
CA SER A 26 4.95 -21.56 -27.50
C SER A 26 4.46 -20.44 -28.40
N ASP A 27 5.11 -20.31 -29.55
CA ASP A 27 4.75 -19.42 -30.65
C ASP A 27 3.30 -19.64 -31.07
N GLU A 28 2.42 -18.68 -30.79
CA GLU A 28 1.28 -18.31 -31.63
C GLU A 28 0.76 -16.94 -31.19
N ILE A 29 1.37 -15.88 -31.74
CA ILE A 29 0.85 -14.52 -31.61
C ILE A 29 -0.23 -14.34 -32.67
N GLU A 30 -1.47 -14.66 -32.32
CA GLU A 30 -2.63 -14.07 -32.97
C GLU A 30 -3.04 -12.83 -32.18
N GLY A 31 -2.82 -11.66 -32.79
CA GLY A 31 -2.93 -10.35 -32.15
C GLY A 31 -4.32 -10.09 -31.57
N SER A 32 -4.47 -10.25 -30.26
CA SER A 32 -5.61 -9.69 -29.54
C SER A 32 -5.28 -8.25 -29.13
N VAL A 33 -5.78 -7.31 -29.90
CA VAL A 33 -5.96 -5.92 -29.44
C VAL A 33 -6.72 -6.00 -28.11
N LEU A 34 -6.13 -5.48 -27.03
CA LEU A 34 -6.77 -5.34 -25.73
C LEU A 34 -8.12 -4.63 -25.92
N ARG A 35 -9.21 -5.40 -26.03
CA ARG A 35 -10.56 -4.88 -25.92
C ARG A 35 -10.79 -4.59 -24.45
N LEU A 36 -10.45 -3.36 -24.06
CA LEU A 36 -11.00 -2.74 -22.86
C LEU A 36 -12.53 -2.85 -22.96
N ASN A 37 -13.12 -3.73 -22.16
CA ASN A 37 -14.56 -3.82 -22.01
C ASN A 37 -15.06 -2.47 -21.47
N LYS A 38 -15.57 -1.62 -22.36
CA LYS A 38 -16.11 -0.28 -22.08
C LYS A 38 -17.29 -0.24 -21.09
N GLY A 39 -17.77 -1.40 -20.61
CA GLY A 39 -19.01 -1.53 -19.87
C GLY A 39 -18.95 -1.25 -18.36
N LEU A 40 -17.77 -1.25 -17.73
CA LEU A 40 -17.65 -1.06 -16.26
C LEU A 40 -16.72 0.09 -15.83
N PHE A 41 -15.96 0.70 -16.75
CA PHE A 41 -14.93 1.69 -16.42
C PHE A 41 -15.41 3.12 -16.70
N SER A 42 -16.19 3.69 -15.78
CA SER A 42 -16.68 5.08 -15.88
C SER A 42 -16.01 6.06 -14.93
N LYS A 43 -14.97 5.67 -14.19
CA LYS A 43 -14.18 6.64 -13.40
C LYS A 43 -12.77 6.72 -13.96
N SER A 44 -12.57 7.64 -14.89
CA SER A 44 -11.24 8.15 -15.20
C SER A 44 -10.62 8.72 -13.93
N PHE A 45 -9.31 8.53 -13.74
CA PHE A 45 -8.60 9.22 -12.67
C PHE A 45 -8.63 10.74 -12.93
N ASP A 46 -8.90 11.50 -11.88
CA ASP A 46 -8.85 12.96 -11.91
C ASP A 46 -7.44 13.38 -11.48
N PRO A 47 -6.60 13.86 -12.42
CA PRO A 47 -5.23 14.23 -12.12
C PRO A 47 -5.12 15.41 -11.14
N THR A 48 -6.17 16.22 -10.99
CA THR A 48 -6.17 17.34 -10.03
C THR A 48 -6.18 16.88 -8.57
N ARG A 49 -6.53 15.61 -8.33
CA ARG A 49 -6.55 14.98 -7.00
C ARG A 49 -5.22 14.30 -6.66
N VAL A 50 -4.25 14.32 -7.59
CA VAL A 50 -2.92 13.73 -7.42
C VAL A 50 -1.95 14.81 -6.96
N THR A 51 -1.20 14.52 -5.90
CA THR A 51 -0.08 15.36 -5.44
C THR A 51 1.18 14.52 -5.47
N GLN A 52 2.19 14.98 -6.22
CA GLN A 52 3.52 14.39 -6.16
C GLN A 52 4.16 14.74 -4.81
N LEU A 53 4.56 13.72 -4.06
CA LEU A 53 5.26 13.88 -2.78
C LEU A 53 6.78 13.91 -2.98
N SER A 54 7.32 13.01 -3.79
CA SER A 54 8.74 12.97 -4.11
C SER A 54 8.98 12.28 -5.45
N TRP A 55 10.09 12.63 -6.11
CA TRP A 55 10.60 11.90 -7.27
C TRP A 55 11.56 10.77 -6.87
N ARG A 56 12.21 10.86 -5.70
CA ARG A 56 13.18 9.87 -5.20
C ARG A 56 12.98 9.68 -3.69
N PRO A 57 12.29 8.60 -3.26
CA PRO A 57 11.57 7.63 -4.10
C PRO A 57 10.38 8.28 -4.82
N ARG A 58 9.91 7.66 -5.92
CA ARG A 58 8.70 8.12 -6.61
C ARG A 58 7.49 7.86 -5.71
N ALA A 59 6.92 8.93 -5.16
CA ALA A 59 5.81 8.86 -4.24
C ALA A 59 4.70 9.85 -4.64
N PHE A 60 3.47 9.36 -4.69
CA PHE A 60 2.29 10.14 -5.10
C PHE A 60 1.15 9.93 -4.11
N LEU A 61 0.47 11.01 -3.74
CA LEU A 61 -0.75 10.99 -2.94
C LEU A 61 -1.95 11.19 -3.86
N TYR A 62 -2.92 10.28 -3.82
CA TYR A 62 -4.21 10.44 -4.49
C TYR A 62 -5.29 10.72 -3.45
N LYS A 63 -5.99 11.86 -3.55
CA LYS A 63 -7.08 12.20 -2.64
C LYS A 63 -8.38 11.51 -3.06
N GLY A 64 -9.08 10.87 -2.11
CA GLY A 64 -10.34 10.12 -2.29
C GLY A 64 -10.28 9.10 -3.44
N PHE A 65 -9.24 8.28 -3.36
CA PHE A 65 -9.03 7.07 -4.14
C PHE A 65 -10.07 5.99 -3.77
N LEU A 66 -10.43 5.91 -2.50
CA LEU A 66 -11.58 5.16 -1.98
C LEU A 66 -12.70 6.12 -1.59
N SER A 67 -13.93 5.62 -1.69
CA SER A 67 -15.11 6.24 -1.06
C SER A 67 -15.27 5.78 0.38
N ASP A 68 -15.97 6.58 1.19
CA ASP A 68 -16.23 6.28 2.61
C ASP A 68 -16.91 4.89 2.77
N ALA A 69 -17.86 4.56 1.88
CA ALA A 69 -18.51 3.25 1.89
C ALA A 69 -17.56 2.08 1.58
N GLU A 70 -16.54 2.29 0.73
CA GLU A 70 -15.50 1.28 0.48
C GLU A 70 -14.56 1.14 1.68
N CYS A 71 -14.26 2.25 2.37
CA CYS A 71 -13.48 2.23 3.60
C CYS A 71 -14.20 1.44 4.71
N ASP A 72 -15.48 1.73 4.95
CA ASP A 72 -16.32 1.03 5.92
C ASP A 72 -16.42 -0.47 5.59
N HIS A 73 -16.61 -0.81 4.32
CA HIS A 73 -16.69 -2.20 3.86
C HIS A 73 -15.41 -2.99 4.18
N LEU A 74 -14.24 -2.44 3.82
CA LEU A 74 -12.96 -3.08 4.10
C LEU A 74 -12.68 -3.22 5.61
N ILE A 75 -13.12 -2.25 6.41
CA ILE A 75 -13.01 -2.31 7.88
C ILE A 75 -13.87 -3.45 8.43
N GLU A 76 -15.13 -3.56 7.99
CA GLU A 76 -16.06 -4.58 8.50
C GLU A 76 -15.59 -5.99 8.13
N LEU A 77 -15.08 -6.20 6.91
CA LEU A 77 -14.51 -7.49 6.49
C LEU A 77 -13.37 -7.98 7.39
N ALA A 78 -12.61 -7.07 7.99
CA ALA A 78 -11.42 -7.41 8.76
C ALA A 78 -11.66 -7.53 10.26
N LYS A 79 -12.75 -6.97 10.77
CA LYS A 79 -12.99 -6.70 12.20
C LYS A 79 -12.79 -7.92 13.10
N ASP A 80 -13.23 -9.09 12.65
CA ASP A 80 -13.19 -10.34 13.42
C ASP A 80 -11.96 -11.22 13.12
N SER A 81 -11.06 -10.77 12.24
CA SER A 81 -9.92 -11.57 11.74
C SER A 81 -8.56 -10.92 11.98
N LEU A 82 -8.48 -9.86 12.78
CA LEU A 82 -7.23 -9.16 13.09
C LEU A 82 -6.38 -9.94 14.09
N GLU A 83 -5.16 -10.28 13.69
CA GLU A 83 -4.16 -10.92 14.55
C GLU A 83 -2.91 -10.02 14.66
N LYS A 84 -2.02 -10.31 15.62
CA LYS A 84 -0.77 -9.54 15.77
C LYS A 84 0.05 -9.63 14.47
N SER A 85 0.51 -8.49 13.96
CA SER A 85 1.28 -8.44 12.71
C SER A 85 2.66 -9.06 12.89
N MET A 86 3.10 -9.76 11.87
CA MET A 86 4.42 -10.39 11.79
C MET A 86 5.29 -9.72 10.72
N VAL A 87 6.60 -9.95 10.76
CA VAL A 87 7.56 -9.52 9.73
C VAL A 87 8.33 -10.73 9.20
N ALA A 88 8.79 -10.66 7.94
CA ALA A 88 9.69 -11.67 7.40
C ALA A 88 11.09 -11.46 7.97
N ASP A 89 11.65 -12.51 8.56
CA ASP A 89 13.05 -12.55 9.00
C ASP A 89 13.99 -12.51 7.79
N ASN A 90 14.99 -11.63 7.81
CA ASN A 90 15.86 -11.39 6.64
C ASN A 90 16.74 -12.59 6.27
N ASP A 91 17.09 -13.43 7.25
CA ASP A 91 18.00 -14.57 7.04
C ASP A 91 17.22 -15.83 6.65
N SER A 92 16.16 -16.13 7.40
CA SER A 92 15.39 -17.37 7.25
C SER A 92 14.13 -17.24 6.40
N GLY A 93 13.66 -16.02 6.13
CA GLY A 93 12.39 -15.75 5.43
C GLY A 93 11.14 -16.12 6.25
N LYS A 94 11.29 -16.55 7.51
CA LYS A 94 10.17 -16.96 8.37
C LYS A 94 9.43 -15.75 8.94
N SER A 95 8.13 -15.93 9.16
CA SER A 95 7.29 -14.94 9.83
C SER A 95 7.58 -14.92 11.33
N ILE A 96 8.04 -13.79 11.88
CA ILE A 96 8.37 -13.61 13.30
C ILE A 96 7.66 -12.41 13.91
N GLU A 97 7.42 -12.45 15.23
CA GLU A 97 6.95 -11.29 15.98
C GLU A 97 8.02 -10.21 16.00
N SER A 98 7.61 -8.95 15.96
CA SER A 98 8.53 -7.83 15.86
C SER A 98 8.20 -6.70 16.81
N GLU A 99 9.23 -6.10 17.39
CA GLU A 99 9.13 -4.80 18.09
C GLU A 99 9.09 -3.62 17.12
N VAL A 100 9.47 -3.83 15.85
CA VAL A 100 9.52 -2.75 14.83
C VAL A 100 8.19 -2.54 14.11
N ARG A 101 7.31 -3.56 14.12
CA ARG A 101 5.93 -3.50 13.62
C ARG A 101 5.00 -4.00 14.71
N THR A 102 4.29 -3.08 15.34
CA THR A 102 3.45 -3.41 16.51
C THR A 102 1.95 -3.42 16.20
N SER A 103 1.56 -3.37 14.92
CA SER A 103 0.17 -3.41 14.47
C SER A 103 -0.49 -4.78 14.68
N SER A 104 -1.81 -4.80 14.55
CA SER A 104 -2.56 -6.01 14.18
C SER A 104 -2.94 -5.96 12.70
N GLY A 105 -3.21 -7.11 12.08
CA GLY A 105 -3.56 -7.17 10.67
C GLY A 105 -4.16 -8.50 10.23
N THR A 106 -4.68 -8.49 9.02
CA THR A 106 -5.25 -9.66 8.33
C THR A 106 -5.14 -9.49 6.81
N PHE A 107 -5.35 -10.55 6.06
CA PHE A 107 -5.38 -10.50 4.60
C PHE A 107 -6.79 -10.81 4.10
N LEU A 108 -7.31 -9.97 3.21
CA LEU A 108 -8.52 -10.29 2.45
C LEU A 108 -8.15 -11.18 1.27
N SER A 109 -9.00 -12.16 0.96
CA SER A 109 -8.76 -13.01 -0.21
C SER A 109 -8.85 -12.18 -1.50
N LYS A 110 -8.06 -12.54 -2.52
CA LYS A 110 -8.17 -11.88 -3.83
C LYS A 110 -9.57 -12.05 -4.39
N TYR A 111 -10.14 -10.98 -4.93
CA TYR A 111 -11.51 -10.97 -5.46
C TYR A 111 -12.55 -11.51 -4.46
N GLN A 112 -12.35 -11.33 -3.15
CA GLN A 112 -13.21 -11.89 -2.10
C GLN A 112 -14.69 -11.52 -2.29
N ASP A 113 -14.97 -10.29 -2.72
CA ASP A 113 -16.29 -9.83 -3.15
C ASP A 113 -16.16 -8.78 -4.26
N GLU A 114 -17.31 -8.29 -4.74
CA GLU A 114 -17.37 -7.30 -5.82
C GLU A 114 -16.70 -5.97 -5.48
N VAL A 115 -16.73 -5.55 -4.21
CA VAL A 115 -16.11 -4.29 -3.74
C VAL A 115 -14.59 -4.46 -3.72
N VAL A 116 -14.09 -5.54 -3.14
CA VAL A 116 -12.66 -5.88 -3.11
C VAL A 116 -12.13 -6.00 -4.53
N ALA A 117 -12.81 -6.74 -5.41
CA ALA A 117 -12.42 -6.90 -6.80
C ALA A 117 -12.38 -5.56 -7.56
N ALA A 118 -13.35 -4.67 -7.33
CA ALA A 118 -13.38 -3.34 -7.95
C ALA A 118 -12.23 -2.45 -7.46
N ILE A 119 -11.83 -2.56 -6.19
CA ILE A 119 -10.68 -1.87 -5.62
C ILE A 119 -9.38 -2.40 -6.23
N GLU A 120 -9.19 -3.72 -6.29
CA GLU A 120 -8.01 -4.35 -6.90
C GLU A 120 -7.84 -3.92 -8.37
N GLN A 121 -8.93 -3.91 -9.14
CA GLN A 121 -8.93 -3.42 -10.54
C GLN A 121 -8.61 -1.93 -10.64
N ARG A 122 -9.12 -1.09 -9.72
CA ARG A 122 -8.78 0.34 -9.66
C ARG A 122 -7.30 0.53 -9.37
N ILE A 123 -6.73 -0.26 -8.46
CA ILE A 123 -5.30 -0.18 -8.15
C ILE A 123 -4.48 -0.57 -9.38
N ALA A 124 -4.83 -1.65 -10.07
CA ALA A 124 -4.18 -2.06 -11.33
C ALA A 124 -4.21 -0.95 -12.39
N ALA A 125 -5.38 -0.30 -12.58
CA ALA A 125 -5.52 0.82 -13.51
C ALA A 125 -4.68 2.05 -13.10
N TRP A 126 -4.55 2.32 -11.80
CA TRP A 126 -3.77 3.44 -11.27
C TRP A 126 -2.26 3.24 -11.41
N THR A 127 -1.79 2.03 -11.11
CA THR A 127 -0.36 1.69 -11.15
C THR A 127 0.13 1.30 -12.55
N PHE A 128 -0.80 1.06 -13.50
CA PHE A 128 -0.53 0.46 -14.80
C PHE A 128 0.10 -0.93 -14.69
N LEU A 129 -0.16 -1.65 -13.60
CA LEU A 129 0.32 -3.01 -13.36
C LEU A 129 -0.87 -3.98 -13.43
N PRO A 130 -0.69 -5.18 -14.00
CA PRO A 130 -1.77 -6.18 -14.07
C PRO A 130 -2.27 -6.57 -12.67
N VAL A 131 -3.56 -6.81 -12.54
CA VAL A 131 -4.19 -7.19 -11.25
C VAL A 131 -3.69 -8.54 -10.74
N GLU A 132 -3.21 -9.40 -11.63
CA GLU A 132 -2.59 -10.70 -11.34
C GLU A 132 -1.31 -10.54 -10.53
N ASN A 133 -0.59 -9.43 -10.72
CA ASN A 133 0.67 -9.13 -10.02
C ASN A 133 0.44 -8.59 -8.60
N GLY A 134 -0.77 -8.16 -8.27
CA GLY A 134 -1.11 -7.69 -6.93
C GLY A 134 -1.21 -8.85 -5.93
N GLU A 135 -0.60 -8.69 -4.76
CA GLU A 135 -0.81 -9.56 -3.59
C GLU A 135 -2.25 -9.45 -3.05
N ALA A 136 -2.60 -10.23 -2.03
CA ALA A 136 -3.86 -10.02 -1.30
C ALA A 136 -3.84 -8.67 -0.57
N ILE A 137 -4.99 -7.98 -0.48
CA ILE A 137 -5.12 -6.74 0.29
C ILE A 137 -4.83 -7.03 1.77
N GLN A 138 -3.77 -6.41 2.32
CA GLN A 138 -3.43 -6.53 3.73
C GLN A 138 -4.08 -5.41 4.55
N ILE A 139 -5.00 -5.75 5.45
CA ILE A 139 -5.58 -4.80 6.41
C ILE A 139 -4.70 -4.72 7.64
N LEU A 140 -4.39 -3.50 8.10
CA LEU A 140 -3.67 -3.24 9.35
C LEU A 140 -4.51 -2.36 10.29
N ARG A 141 -4.23 -2.49 11.58
CA ARG A 141 -4.81 -1.65 12.62
C ARG A 141 -3.72 -1.26 13.60
N TYR A 142 -3.66 0.03 13.90
CA TYR A 142 -2.72 0.61 14.84
C TYR A 142 -3.48 1.22 16.02
N GLU A 143 -3.16 0.76 17.21
CA GLU A 143 -3.62 1.35 18.45
C GLU A 143 -2.70 2.49 18.90
N LEU A 144 -3.11 3.20 19.94
CA LEU A 144 -2.32 4.29 20.52
C LEU A 144 -0.91 3.81 20.88
N GLY A 145 0.12 4.53 20.40
CA GLY A 145 1.52 4.21 20.62
C GLY A 145 2.08 3.09 19.73
N GLN A 146 1.24 2.39 18.96
CA GLN A 146 1.72 1.44 17.97
C GLN A 146 2.38 2.17 16.79
N LYS A 147 3.29 1.47 16.14
CA LYS A 147 4.12 2.05 15.08
C LYS A 147 4.60 1.00 14.09
N TYR A 148 5.07 1.53 12.96
CA TYR A 148 5.96 0.81 12.07
C TYR A 148 7.19 1.67 11.83
N GLU A 149 8.35 1.14 12.19
CA GLU A 149 9.66 1.71 11.86
C GLU A 149 9.90 1.74 10.34
N PRO A 150 10.71 2.68 9.84
CA PRO A 150 11.08 2.76 8.44
C PRO A 150 11.67 1.43 7.92
N HIS A 151 11.17 0.97 6.78
CA HIS A 151 11.59 -0.27 6.12
C HIS A 151 11.44 -0.15 4.60
N PHE A 152 11.92 -1.17 3.90
CA PHE A 152 11.65 -1.38 2.48
C PHE A 152 10.58 -2.46 2.33
N ASP A 153 9.67 -2.32 1.37
CA ASP A 153 8.68 -3.39 1.16
C ASP A 153 9.24 -4.53 0.30
N TYR A 154 10.30 -4.31 -0.48
CA TYR A 154 10.95 -5.35 -1.26
C TYR A 154 11.64 -6.39 -0.36
N PHE A 155 11.70 -7.63 -0.83
CA PHE A 155 12.32 -8.73 -0.09
C PHE A 155 13.85 -8.64 -0.12
N HIS A 156 14.47 -8.82 1.04
CA HIS A 156 15.92 -9.02 1.16
C HIS A 156 16.31 -10.50 1.06
N ASP A 157 15.40 -11.42 1.41
CA ASP A 157 15.66 -12.84 1.43
C ASP A 157 15.48 -13.49 0.04
N LYS A 158 16.33 -14.47 -0.26
CA LYS A 158 16.33 -15.16 -1.56
C LYS A 158 15.10 -16.05 -1.76
N ALA A 159 14.45 -16.51 -0.69
CA ALA A 159 13.35 -17.44 -0.79
C ALA A 159 12.09 -16.76 -1.35
N ASN A 160 11.70 -15.63 -0.76
CA ASN A 160 10.56 -14.84 -1.22
C ASN A 160 10.82 -14.22 -2.60
N GLN A 161 12.06 -13.79 -2.87
CA GLN A 161 12.46 -13.36 -4.22
C GLN A 161 12.29 -14.47 -5.26
N ALA A 162 12.63 -15.72 -4.93
CA ALA A 162 12.50 -16.85 -5.87
C ALA A 162 11.04 -17.29 -6.07
N LEU A 163 10.17 -17.10 -5.07
CA LEU A 163 8.76 -17.50 -5.11
C LEU A 163 7.89 -16.52 -5.91
N GLY A 164 8.13 -15.22 -5.77
CA GLY A 164 7.25 -14.18 -6.33
C GLY A 164 7.96 -13.04 -7.05
N GLY A 165 9.29 -12.92 -6.93
CA GLY A 165 10.05 -11.75 -7.38
C GLY A 165 10.02 -10.60 -6.37
N HIS A 166 10.54 -9.43 -6.77
CA HIS A 166 10.51 -8.24 -5.94
C HIS A 166 9.19 -7.48 -6.05
N ARG A 167 8.83 -6.80 -4.97
CA ARG A 167 7.77 -5.79 -4.97
C ARG A 167 8.29 -4.51 -5.65
N ILE A 168 7.54 -4.00 -6.61
CA ILE A 168 7.93 -2.80 -7.39
C ILE A 168 7.06 -1.58 -7.12
N ALA A 169 5.90 -1.79 -6.52
CA ALA A 169 4.98 -0.73 -6.16
C ALA A 169 4.19 -1.14 -4.93
N THR A 170 3.96 -0.17 -4.06
CA THR A 170 3.09 -0.28 -2.90
C THR A 170 2.04 0.81 -2.97
N VAL A 171 0.77 0.44 -2.87
CA VAL A 171 -0.35 1.37 -2.70
C VAL A 171 -0.86 1.25 -1.29
N LEU A 172 -0.62 2.27 -0.47
CA LEU A 172 -1.10 2.37 0.90
C LEU A 172 -2.39 3.17 0.94
N MET A 173 -3.50 2.55 1.32
CA MET A 173 -4.81 3.20 1.44
C MET A 173 -5.15 3.50 2.91
N TYR A 174 -5.70 4.67 3.18
CA TYR A 174 -6.11 5.08 4.53
C TYR A 174 -7.62 4.89 4.68
N LEU A 175 -8.04 4.02 5.61
CA LEU A 175 -9.46 3.68 5.80
C LEU A 175 -10.16 4.49 6.89
N SER A 176 -9.42 5.24 7.70
CA SER A 176 -10.01 6.10 8.72
C SER A 176 -9.18 7.37 8.91
N ASN A 177 -9.82 8.42 9.40
CA ASN A 177 -9.14 9.65 9.76
C ASN A 177 -8.39 9.49 11.08
N VAL A 178 -7.15 9.98 11.14
CA VAL A 178 -6.32 9.93 12.36
C VAL A 178 -6.28 11.33 12.96
N ALA A 179 -6.64 11.46 14.23
CA ALA A 179 -6.67 12.77 14.89
C ALA A 179 -5.27 13.38 15.07
N LYS A 180 -4.27 12.55 15.41
CA LYS A 180 -2.87 12.97 15.53
C LYS A 180 -1.90 11.81 15.30
N GLY A 181 -0.85 12.07 14.53
CA GLY A 181 0.13 11.07 14.13
C GLY A 181 -0.35 10.23 12.95
N GLY A 182 0.20 9.03 12.80
CA GLY A 182 -0.16 8.09 11.74
C GLY A 182 0.38 8.46 10.36
N GLU A 183 1.33 9.40 10.29
CA GLU A 183 1.92 9.83 9.03
C GLU A 183 2.77 8.71 8.42
N THR A 184 2.67 8.56 7.09
CA THR A 184 3.62 7.76 6.31
C THR A 184 4.82 8.62 5.99
N ILE A 185 6.00 8.19 6.40
CA ILE A 185 7.21 9.02 6.36
C ILE A 185 8.21 8.39 5.41
N PHE A 186 8.84 9.23 4.59
CA PHE A 186 9.94 8.88 3.72
C PHE A 186 11.22 9.61 4.18
N PRO A 187 12.02 9.01 5.09
CA PRO A 187 13.19 9.67 5.71
C PRO A 187 14.29 10.04 4.71
N ASN A 188 14.35 9.30 3.60
CA ASN A 188 15.34 9.45 2.54
C ASN A 188 14.79 10.15 1.29
N ALA A 189 13.58 10.73 1.37
CA ALA A 189 12.98 11.41 0.23
C ALA A 189 13.70 12.73 -0.08
N GLU A 190 13.92 12.96 -1.38
CA GLU A 190 14.28 14.28 -1.87
C GLU A 190 13.17 15.28 -1.53
N GLY A 191 13.55 16.47 -1.10
CA GLY A 191 12.62 17.53 -0.71
C GLY A 191 12.09 17.45 0.73
N LYS A 192 12.57 16.50 1.56
CA LYS A 192 12.14 16.41 2.97
C LYS A 192 12.35 17.70 3.77
N GLU A 193 13.45 18.40 3.50
CA GLU A 193 13.83 19.68 4.13
C GLU A 193 12.95 20.84 3.64
N SER A 194 12.45 20.75 2.40
CA SER A 194 11.63 21.80 1.77
C SER A 194 10.14 21.67 2.07
N GLN A 195 9.70 20.52 2.59
CA GLN A 195 8.30 20.33 2.94
C GLN A 195 7.97 21.15 4.19
N PRO A 196 6.98 22.06 4.13
CA PRO A 196 6.50 22.75 5.33
C PRO A 196 6.06 21.73 6.37
N LYS A 197 6.62 21.83 7.59
CA LYS A 197 6.23 20.99 8.72
C LYS A 197 5.19 21.76 9.52
N ALA A 198 3.99 21.19 9.65
CA ALA A 198 3.00 21.72 10.55
C ALA A 198 3.39 21.39 12.01
N ASP A 199 3.06 22.27 12.94
CA ASP A 199 3.45 22.14 14.36
C ASP A 199 2.83 20.91 15.05
N ASP A 200 1.74 20.39 14.49
CA ASP A 200 0.98 19.25 15.00
C ASP A 200 1.51 17.88 14.54
N LEU A 201 2.49 17.86 13.62
CA LEU A 201 3.15 16.63 13.16
C LEU A 201 3.81 15.86 14.31
N SER A 202 3.76 14.54 14.23
CA SER A 202 4.54 13.67 15.12
C SER A 202 6.04 13.93 14.96
N ASP A 203 6.85 13.60 15.97
CA ASP A 203 8.28 13.87 15.92
C ASP A 203 8.96 13.08 14.79
N CYS A 204 8.52 11.85 14.55
CA CYS A 204 9.00 11.06 13.41
C CYS A 204 8.64 11.71 12.06
N ALA A 205 7.51 12.40 11.95
CA ALA A 205 7.10 13.07 10.72
C ALA A 205 7.89 14.33 10.40
N LYS A 206 8.63 14.88 11.38
CA LYS A 206 9.54 16.01 11.16
C LYS A 206 10.83 15.59 10.45
N ASP A 207 11.26 14.35 10.66
CA ASP A 207 12.55 13.82 10.18
C ASP A 207 12.53 13.26 8.73
N GLY A 208 11.42 13.41 8.01
CA GLY A 208 11.27 12.93 6.63
C GLY A 208 10.16 13.62 5.87
N TYR A 209 10.00 13.28 4.58
CA TYR A 209 8.83 13.77 3.83
C TYR A 209 7.60 12.98 4.28
N SER A 210 6.57 13.64 4.78
CA SER A 210 5.39 13.00 5.37
C SER A 210 4.16 13.11 4.47
N GLY A 211 3.48 11.99 4.25
CA GLY A 211 2.14 11.92 3.69
C GLY A 211 1.11 11.93 4.81
N GLU A 212 0.07 12.76 4.67
CA GLU A 212 -0.99 12.86 5.65
C GLU A 212 -1.99 11.69 5.53
N ALA A 213 -2.18 10.97 6.64
CA ALA A 213 -3.14 9.89 6.75
C ALA A 213 -4.57 10.44 6.94
N ARG A 214 -5.32 10.53 5.84
CA ARG A 214 -6.76 10.83 5.88
C ARG A 214 -7.54 9.80 5.10
N GLU A 215 -8.73 9.51 5.60
CA GLU A 215 -9.66 8.56 5.02
C GLU A 215 -9.88 8.79 3.52
N GLY A 216 -10.01 7.69 2.79
CA GLY A 216 -10.21 7.68 1.35
C GLY A 216 -8.97 8.05 0.53
N ARG A 217 -7.90 8.58 1.13
CA ARG A 217 -6.65 8.87 0.39
C ARG A 217 -5.83 7.59 0.19
N CYS A 218 -4.97 7.59 -0.82
CA CYS A 218 -3.92 6.59 -0.94
C CYS A 218 -2.56 7.22 -1.25
N THR A 219 -1.51 6.63 -0.74
CA THR A 219 -0.12 6.95 -1.05
C THR A 219 0.47 5.81 -1.86
N THR A 220 0.90 6.07 -3.08
CA THR A 220 1.59 5.11 -3.94
C THR A 220 3.07 5.38 -3.92
N VAL A 221 3.86 4.33 -3.72
CA VAL A 221 5.32 4.37 -3.72
C VAL A 221 5.81 3.39 -4.77
N LEU A 222 6.54 3.88 -5.77
CA LEU A 222 7.21 3.01 -6.73
C LEU A 222 8.63 2.74 -6.23
N GLN A 223 8.92 1.47 -6.04
CA GLN A 223 10.20 0.99 -5.54
C GLN A 223 11.14 0.74 -6.71
N SER A 224 12.42 1.04 -6.46
CA SER A 224 13.52 0.60 -7.32
C SER A 224 14.28 -0.43 -6.50
N PRO A 225 13.97 -1.73 -6.64
CA PRO A 225 14.77 -2.77 -6.00
C PRO A 225 16.24 -2.66 -6.46
N PRO A 226 17.21 -3.02 -5.60
CA PRO A 226 18.64 -2.89 -5.87
C PRO A 226 19.12 -3.73 -7.06
#